data_AF-A0A5N9GPB1-F1
#
_entry.id   AF-A0A5N9GPB1-F1
#
_cell.length_a   1.000
_cell.length_b   1.000
_cell.length_c   1.000
_cell.angle_alpha   90.00
_cell.angle_beta   90.00
_cell.angle_gamma   90.00
#
_symmetry.space_group_name_H-M   'P 1'
#
loop_
_entity.id
_entity.type
_entity.pdbx_description
1 polymer ?
#
loop_
_entity_poly.entity_id
_entity_poly.type
_entity_poly.pdbx_seq_one_letter_code
_entity_poly.pdbx_strand_id
1 'polypeptide(L)'
;MNSSGLNSNYICISIPVRALQVSYVSNLLRVIQAAIRELALSSSHTSQLLSEKPTPVLSSTISFSDEESLIRLFFTHSDSQEDLSVVTEEIGRTFLNSFREFLSGNSQSSLFGFNVPENRSQHDNSLHKRYSSVSKLLKRYPGTFLSHAEVSITFTKDGFGVY
;
A
#
# COMPACT_ATOMS: atom_id res chain seq x y z
N MET A 1 -6.28 -21.73 10.04
CA MET A 1 -7.57 -21.35 10.67
C MET A 1 -7.85 -19.91 10.31
N ASN A 2 -8.96 -19.66 9.61
CA ASN A 2 -9.36 -18.36 9.09
C ASN A 2 -9.68 -17.40 10.24
N SER A 3 -8.96 -16.29 10.28
CA SER A 3 -9.35 -15.08 11.00
C SER A 3 -9.23 -13.89 10.04
N SER A 4 -9.95 -13.97 8.92
CA SER A 4 -10.33 -12.82 8.10
C SER A 4 -11.46 -12.07 8.80
N GLY A 5 -11.18 -11.53 9.97
CA GLY A 5 -11.92 -10.37 10.44
C GLY A 5 -11.57 -9.24 9.49
N LEU A 6 -12.57 -8.62 8.86
CA LEU A 6 -12.44 -7.42 8.05
C LEU A 6 -11.93 -6.28 8.94
N ASN A 7 -10.63 -6.27 9.23
CA ASN A 7 -9.99 -5.25 10.03
C ASN A 7 -9.71 -4.05 9.12
N SER A 8 -10.62 -3.07 9.11
CA SER A 8 -10.40 -1.75 8.48
C SER A 8 -9.40 -0.89 9.26
N ASN A 9 -8.94 -1.34 10.43
CA ASN A 9 -8.06 -0.58 11.31
C ASN A 9 -6.59 -0.52 10.86
N TYR A 10 -6.19 -1.26 9.82
CA TYR A 10 -4.82 -1.21 9.30
C TYR A 10 -4.75 -1.60 7.82
N ILE A 11 -3.70 -1.15 7.15
CA ILE A 11 -3.24 -1.69 5.86
C ILE A 11 -2.26 -2.82 6.18
N CYS A 12 -2.51 -3.99 5.62
CA CYS A 12 -1.77 -5.21 5.89
C CYS A 12 -0.82 -5.52 4.74
N ILE A 13 0.42 -5.85 5.05
CA ILE A 13 1.37 -6.47 4.12
C ILE A 13 1.85 -7.78 4.72
N SER A 14 1.46 -8.90 4.12
CA SER A 14 2.06 -10.21 4.44
C SER A 14 3.11 -10.55 3.40
N ILE A 15 4.28 -10.97 3.84
CA ILE A 15 5.40 -11.36 2.99
C ILE A 15 5.79 -12.79 3.37
N PRO A 16 5.83 -13.75 2.42
CA PRO A 16 6.00 -15.19 2.70
C PRO A 16 7.46 -15.56 2.98
N VAL A 17 8.14 -14.79 3.82
CA VAL A 17 9.46 -15.09 4.34
C VAL A 17 9.52 -14.69 5.81
N ARG A 18 10.20 -15.52 6.60
CA ARG A 18 10.40 -15.29 8.04
C ARG A 18 11.32 -14.11 8.36
N ALA A 19 12.33 -13.87 7.52
CA ALA A 19 13.36 -12.88 7.78
C ALA A 19 13.48 -11.91 6.60
N LEU A 20 13.16 -10.64 6.87
CA LEU A 20 13.29 -9.57 5.89
C LEU A 20 14.61 -8.83 6.10
N GLN A 21 15.26 -8.46 4.99
CA GLN A 21 16.39 -7.54 5.06
C GLN A 21 15.90 -6.18 5.57
N VAL A 22 16.58 -5.61 6.58
CA VAL A 22 16.22 -4.29 7.14
C VAL A 22 16.17 -3.22 6.06
N SER A 23 17.10 -3.26 5.09
CA SER A 23 17.13 -2.34 3.95
C SER A 23 15.90 -2.47 3.04
N TYR A 24 15.38 -3.69 2.86
CA TYR A 24 14.16 -3.93 2.11
C TYR A 24 12.95 -3.32 2.83
N VAL A 25 12.78 -3.63 4.12
CA VAL A 25 11.66 -3.13 4.93
C VAL A 25 11.68 -1.61 5.00
N SER A 26 12.84 -1.02 5.28
CA SER A 26 12.99 0.43 5.34
C SER A 26 12.61 1.10 4.02
N ASN A 27 13.04 0.53 2.88
CA ASN A 27 12.69 1.06 1.57
C ASN A 27 11.19 0.89 1.27
N LEU A 28 10.61 -0.27 1.59
CA LEU A 28 9.18 -0.53 1.42
C LEU A 28 8.33 0.46 2.21
N LEU A 29 8.63 0.64 3.50
CA LEU A 29 7.92 1.58 4.36
C LEU A 29 8.05 3.01 3.85
N ARG A 30 9.26 3.45 3.45
CA ARG A 30 9.48 4.79 2.91
C ARG A 30 8.69 5.05 1.63
N VAL A 31 8.67 4.09 0.72
CA VAL A 31 7.97 4.22 -0.57
C VAL A 31 6.46 4.21 -0.36
N ILE A 32 5.94 3.37 0.54
CA ILE A 32 4.51 3.34 0.89
C ILE A 32 4.09 4.63 1.61
N GLN A 33 4.87 5.10 2.58
CA GLN A 33 4.62 6.39 3.25
C GLN A 33 4.56 7.54 2.24
N ALA A 34 5.49 7.58 1.28
CA ALA A 34 5.48 8.59 0.23
C ALA A 34 4.23 8.46 -0.66
N ALA A 35 3.86 7.25 -1.07
CA ALA A 35 2.67 7.01 -1.90
C ALA A 35 1.38 7.44 -1.18
N ILE A 36 1.21 7.04 0.09
CA ILE A 36 0.05 7.38 0.91
C ILE A 36 -0.03 8.89 1.13
N ARG A 37 1.09 9.55 1.47
CA ARG A 37 1.11 11.00 1.67
C ARG A 37 0.74 11.74 0.40
N GLU A 38 1.28 11.30 -0.73
CA GLU A 38 1.06 11.94 -2.02
C GLU A 38 -0.38 11.78 -2.53
N LEU A 39 -0.96 10.59 -2.33
CA LEU A 39 -2.37 10.35 -2.54
C LEU A 39 -3.25 11.18 -1.61
N ALA A 40 -2.90 11.25 -0.33
CA ALA A 40 -3.71 11.99 0.63
C ALA A 40 -3.75 13.50 0.31
N LEU A 41 -2.69 14.02 -0.32
CA LEU A 41 -2.64 15.40 -0.82
C LEU A 41 -3.38 15.60 -2.16
N SER A 42 -3.75 14.54 -2.87
CA SER A 42 -4.46 14.65 -4.15
C SER A 42 -5.97 14.86 -4.02
N SER A 43 -6.54 14.72 -2.81
CA SER A 43 -7.96 15.01 -2.55
C SER A 43 -8.13 15.97 -1.38
N SER A 44 -9.12 16.86 -1.46
CA SER A 44 -9.42 17.82 -0.39
C SER A 44 -9.83 17.13 0.91
N HIS A 45 -10.60 16.04 0.82
CA HIS A 45 -11.09 15.30 1.97
C HIS A 45 -9.96 14.59 2.74
N THR A 46 -9.12 13.81 2.06
CA THR A 46 -7.99 13.11 2.71
C THR A 46 -6.92 14.08 3.21
N SER A 47 -6.75 15.22 2.53
CA SER A 47 -5.83 16.27 2.95
C SER A 47 -6.30 16.93 4.25
N GLN A 48 -7.61 17.13 4.40
CA GLN A 48 -8.21 17.64 5.63
C GLN A 48 -7.97 16.68 6.81
N LEU A 49 -8.19 15.38 6.61
CA LEU A 49 -7.93 14.37 7.65
C LEU A 49 -6.48 14.42 8.16
N LEU A 50 -5.50 14.58 7.26
CA LEU A 50 -4.08 14.71 7.64
C LEU A 50 -3.68 16.08 8.22
N SER A 51 -4.56 17.07 8.13
CA SER A 51 -4.33 18.42 8.64
C SER A 51 -4.91 18.64 10.04
N GLU A 52 -5.62 17.65 10.58
CA GLU A 52 -6.14 17.68 11.95
C GLU A 52 -4.99 17.79 12.97
N LYS A 53 -5.29 18.39 14.13
CA LYS A 53 -4.34 18.52 15.23
C LYS A 53 -4.86 17.69 16.42
N PRO A 54 -4.03 16.84 17.04
CA PRO A 54 -2.63 16.54 16.73
C PRO A 54 -2.44 15.85 15.37
N THR A 55 -1.37 16.19 14.65
CA THR A 55 -1.15 15.69 13.27
C THR A 55 -1.07 14.16 13.25
N PRO A 56 -1.86 13.49 12.39
CA PRO A 56 -1.78 12.05 12.18
C PRO A 56 -0.41 11.63 11.65
N VAL A 57 0.12 10.53 12.18
CA VAL A 57 1.37 9.91 11.76
C VAL A 57 1.10 8.49 11.29
N LEU A 58 1.64 8.12 10.13
CA LEU A 58 1.57 6.73 9.67
C LEU A 58 2.59 5.88 10.44
N SER A 59 2.08 5.10 11.37
CA SER A 59 2.80 4.17 12.21
C SER A 59 2.82 2.78 11.60
N SER A 60 3.77 1.95 12.04
CA SER A 60 3.85 0.56 11.62
C SER A 60 4.26 -0.39 12.74
N THR A 61 3.70 -1.60 12.70
CA THR A 61 4.15 -2.72 13.53
C THR A 61 4.56 -3.87 12.62
N ILE A 62 5.64 -4.54 12.98
CA ILE A 62 6.14 -5.71 12.25
C ILE A 62 6.16 -6.90 13.20
N SER A 63 5.49 -7.97 12.82
CA SER A 63 5.49 -9.24 13.53
C SER A 63 5.97 -10.36 12.61
N PHE A 64 6.67 -11.33 13.18
CA PHE A 64 7.23 -12.47 12.45
C PHE A 64 6.56 -13.75 12.94
N SER A 65 6.10 -14.56 12.00
CA SER A 65 5.73 -15.96 12.23
C SER A 65 6.76 -16.88 11.58
N ASP A 66 6.59 -18.20 11.72
CA ASP A 66 7.51 -19.15 11.11
C ASP A 66 7.45 -19.14 9.57
N GLU A 67 6.33 -18.72 8.99
CA GLU A 67 6.07 -18.78 7.53
C GLU A 67 6.03 -17.40 6.87
N GLU A 68 5.68 -16.34 7.61
CA GLU A 68 5.46 -15.01 7.04
C GLU A 68 5.91 -13.87 7.98
N SER A 69 6.23 -12.74 7.35
CA SER A 69 6.41 -11.46 8.02
C SER A 69 5.18 -10.60 7.75
N LEU A 70 4.58 -10.08 8.82
CA LEU A 70 3.39 -9.25 8.76
C LEU A 70 3.75 -7.80 9.12
N ILE A 71 3.46 -6.87 8.23
CA ILE A 71 3.58 -5.43 8.46
C ILE A 71 2.16 -4.87 8.51
N ARG A 72 1.81 -4.20 9.60
CA ARG A 72 0.56 -3.44 9.72
C ARG A 72 0.89 -1.96 9.72
N LEU A 73 0.15 -1.20 8.91
CA LEU A 73 0.28 0.26 8.82
C LEU A 73 -1.04 0.88 9.27
N PHE A 74 -0.97 1.88 10.14
CA PHE A 74 -2.14 2.57 10.70
C PHE A 74 -1.75 3.98 11.12
N PHE A 75 -2.72 4.87 11.19
CA PHE A 75 -2.50 6.24 11.65
C PHE A 75 -2.66 6.32 13.16
N THR A 76 -1.78 7.09 13.81
CA THR A 76 -1.90 7.46 15.21
C THR A 76 -1.77 8.97 15.39
N HIS A 77 -2.29 9.51 16.50
CA HIS A 77 -1.95 10.87 16.90
C HIS A 77 -0.47 10.95 17.35
N SER A 78 0.22 12.02 16.94
CA SER A 78 1.66 12.20 17.20
C SER A 78 2.04 12.32 18.68
N ASP A 79 1.13 12.76 19.53
CA ASP A 79 1.34 13.02 20.96
C ASP A 79 0.82 11.91 21.88
N SER A 80 -0.32 11.29 21.55
CA SER A 80 -0.97 10.27 22.39
C SER A 80 -0.72 8.83 21.94
N GLN A 81 -0.23 8.63 20.70
CA GLN A 81 -0.21 7.31 20.04
C GLN A 81 -1.59 6.64 19.95
N GLU A 82 -2.67 7.41 20.09
CA GLU A 82 -4.03 6.91 19.93
C GLU A 82 -4.29 6.54 18.47
N ASP A 83 -4.85 5.34 18.25
CA ASP A 83 -5.16 4.82 16.94
C ASP A 83 -6.27 5.64 16.26
N LEU A 84 -5.99 6.10 15.04
CA LEU A 84 -6.92 6.82 14.19
C LEU A 84 -7.53 5.85 13.17
N SER A 85 -8.44 4.98 13.66
CA SER A 85 -9.08 3.95 12.85
C SER A 85 -9.83 4.52 11.64
N VAL A 86 -10.59 5.61 11.83
CA VAL A 86 -11.33 6.28 10.74
C VAL A 86 -10.39 6.82 9.67
N VAL A 87 -9.30 7.48 10.07
CA VAL A 87 -8.29 7.99 9.13
C VAL A 87 -7.62 6.84 8.38
N THR A 88 -7.32 5.75 9.11
CA THR A 88 -6.71 4.55 8.53
C THR A 88 -7.63 3.87 7.53
N GLU A 89 -8.91 3.78 7.82
CA GLU A 89 -9.92 3.20 6.94
C GLU A 89 -10.09 4.03 5.66
N GLU A 90 -10.30 5.34 5.79
CA GLU A 90 -10.53 6.22 4.63
C GLU A 90 -9.30 6.28 3.71
N ILE A 91 -8.11 6.52 4.29
CA ILE A 91 -6.87 6.61 3.51
C ILE A 91 -6.46 5.24 2.99
N GLY A 92 -6.60 4.18 3.79
CA GLY A 92 -6.27 2.81 3.39
C GLY A 92 -7.13 2.33 2.23
N ARG A 93 -8.45 2.58 2.28
CA ARG A 93 -9.39 2.26 1.21
C ARG A 93 -9.06 3.03 -0.06
N THR A 94 -8.84 4.34 0.06
CA THR A 94 -8.48 5.20 -1.08
C THR A 94 -7.17 4.75 -1.72
N PHE A 95 -6.17 4.44 -0.90
CA PHE A 95 -4.86 3.95 -1.35
C PHE A 95 -4.98 2.64 -2.11
N LEU A 96 -5.66 1.65 -1.53
CA LEU A 96 -5.69 0.33 -2.13
C LEU A 96 -6.53 0.30 -3.43
N ASN A 97 -7.62 1.07 -3.48
CA ASN A 97 -8.43 1.23 -4.68
C ASN A 97 -7.66 1.95 -5.79
N SER A 98 -7.02 3.09 -5.49
CA SER A 98 -6.23 3.85 -6.46
C SER A 98 -5.02 3.04 -6.96
N PHE A 99 -4.38 2.28 -6.07
CA PHE A 99 -3.27 1.41 -6.44
C PHE A 99 -3.73 0.24 -7.32
N ARG A 100 -4.89 -0.37 -7.01
CA ARG A 100 -5.52 -1.40 -7.86
C ARG A 100 -5.83 -0.85 -9.25
N GLU A 101 -6.42 0.33 -9.35
CA GLU A 101 -6.72 0.98 -10.65
C GLU A 101 -5.45 1.23 -11.45
N PHE A 102 -4.40 1.73 -10.82
CA PHE A 102 -3.08 1.88 -11.45
C PHE A 102 -2.54 0.55 -11.98
N LEU A 103 -2.63 -0.52 -11.19
CA LEU A 103 -2.15 -1.85 -11.61
C LEU A 103 -2.99 -2.41 -12.79
N SER A 104 -4.31 -2.26 -12.73
CA SER A 104 -5.23 -2.71 -13.79
C SER A 104 -5.13 -1.89 -15.09
N GLY A 105 -4.89 -0.59 -15.00
CA GLY A 105 -4.63 0.25 -16.18
C GLY A 105 -3.38 -0.20 -16.94
N ASN A 106 -2.35 -0.65 -16.21
CA ASN A 106 -1.14 -1.20 -16.81
C ASN A 106 -1.29 -2.65 -17.31
N SER A 107 -2.14 -3.46 -16.70
CA SER A 107 -2.35 -4.86 -17.14
C SER A 107 -3.05 -4.95 -18.49
N GLN A 108 -3.96 -4.03 -18.79
CA GLN A 108 -4.61 -3.92 -20.10
C GLN A 108 -3.61 -3.60 -21.22
N SER A 109 -2.57 -2.81 -20.94
CA SER A 109 -1.51 -2.51 -21.90
C SER A 109 -0.71 -3.77 -22.29
N SER A 110 -0.52 -4.70 -21.35
CA SER A 110 0.25 -5.93 -21.56
C SER A 110 -0.49 -7.01 -22.39
N LEU A 111 -1.83 -7.01 -22.39
CA LEU A 111 -2.63 -8.05 -23.04
C LEU A 111 -2.65 -7.97 -24.57
N PHE A 112 -2.34 -6.80 -25.14
CA PHE A 112 -2.41 -6.59 -26.59
C PHE A 112 -1.05 -6.66 -27.30
N GLY A 113 0.04 -7.00 -26.61
CA GLY A 113 1.38 -7.09 -27.23
C GLY A 113 1.92 -5.76 -27.80
N PHE A 114 1.15 -4.69 -27.71
CA PHE A 114 1.61 -3.34 -27.94
C PHE A 114 2.34 -2.88 -26.68
N ASN A 115 3.60 -2.46 -26.83
CA ASN A 115 4.06 -1.33 -26.06
C ASN A 115 3.17 -0.15 -26.50
N VAL A 116 1.93 -0.09 -26.00
CA VAL A 116 1.20 1.17 -25.96
C VAL A 116 2.21 2.12 -25.33
N PRO A 117 2.62 3.21 -26.00
CA PRO A 117 3.57 4.12 -25.40
C PRO A 117 3.00 4.41 -24.03
N GLU A 118 3.70 3.99 -22.96
CA GLU A 118 3.38 4.40 -21.60
C GLU A 118 3.10 5.88 -21.73
N ASN A 119 1.84 6.27 -21.53
CA ASN A 119 1.38 7.58 -21.94
C ASN A 119 2.32 8.57 -21.26
N ARG A 120 3.24 9.19 -22.02
CA ARG A 120 4.39 9.91 -21.43
C ARG A 120 3.92 11.09 -20.57
N SER A 121 2.65 11.47 -20.69
CA SER A 121 1.92 12.41 -19.85
C SER A 121 1.53 11.88 -18.46
N GLN A 122 1.41 10.57 -18.25
CA GLN A 122 1.20 9.96 -16.92
C GLN A 122 2.51 9.74 -16.16
N HIS A 123 3.66 9.80 -16.83
CA HIS A 123 4.98 9.74 -16.22
C HIS A 123 5.36 11.02 -15.46
N ASP A 124 4.56 12.09 -15.52
CA ASP A 124 4.73 13.27 -14.67
C ASP A 124 3.85 13.25 -13.42
N ASN A 125 2.95 12.27 -13.29
CA ASN A 125 2.25 12.07 -12.02
C ASN A 125 3.19 11.37 -11.03
N SER A 126 3.72 12.14 -10.10
CA SER A 126 4.66 11.65 -9.09
C SER A 126 4.08 10.50 -8.25
N LEU A 127 2.75 10.42 -8.09
CA LEU A 127 2.06 9.29 -7.45
C LEU A 127 2.21 7.98 -8.24
N HIS A 128 2.12 8.01 -9.57
CA HIS A 128 2.31 6.81 -10.40
C HIS A 128 3.75 6.27 -10.29
N LYS A 129 4.75 7.16 -10.16
CA LYS A 129 6.14 6.75 -9.87
C LYS A 129 6.25 6.05 -8.52
N ARG A 130 5.52 6.53 -7.51
CA ARG A 130 5.44 5.86 -6.20
C ARG A 130 4.79 4.49 -6.32
N TYR A 131 3.65 4.38 -7.01
CA TYR A 131 2.97 3.10 -7.22
C TYR A 131 3.83 2.08 -7.98
N SER A 132 4.54 2.49 -9.03
CA SER A 132 5.51 1.63 -9.72
C SER A 132 6.59 1.12 -8.76
N SER A 133 7.09 1.99 -7.88
CA SER A 133 8.09 1.64 -6.86
C SER A 133 7.53 0.68 -5.80
N VAL A 134 6.30 0.91 -5.32
CA VAL A 134 5.59 -0.01 -4.39
C VAL A 134 5.46 -1.39 -5.04
N SER A 135 4.95 -1.45 -6.28
CA SER A 135 4.75 -2.71 -7.01
C SER A 135 6.05 -3.49 -7.18
N LYS A 136 7.15 -2.83 -7.57
CA LYS A 136 8.47 -3.47 -7.69
C LYS A 136 8.95 -4.07 -6.38
N LEU A 137 8.74 -3.37 -5.25
CA LEU A 137 9.15 -3.86 -3.94
C LEU A 137 8.27 -5.01 -3.45
N LEU A 138 6.96 -4.96 -3.67
CA LEU A 138 6.04 -6.04 -3.28
C LEU A 138 6.27 -7.31 -4.13
N LYS A 139 6.64 -7.17 -5.41
CA LYS A 139 7.02 -8.31 -6.28
C LYS A 139 8.36 -8.97 -5.92
N ARG A 140 9.19 -8.34 -5.08
CA ARG A 140 10.49 -8.90 -4.70
C ARG A 140 10.38 -10.26 -4.04
N TYR A 141 9.28 -10.49 -3.30
CA TYR A 141 8.95 -11.76 -2.69
C TYR A 141 7.60 -12.24 -3.25
N PRO A 142 7.61 -13.13 -4.26
CA PRO A 142 6.37 -13.68 -4.81
C PRO A 142 5.52 -14.34 -3.72
N GLY A 143 4.21 -14.10 -3.76
CA GLY A 143 3.26 -14.45 -2.69
C GLY A 143 3.03 -13.32 -1.67
N THR A 144 3.73 -12.18 -1.80
CA THR A 144 3.43 -10.99 -0.99
C THR A 144 1.99 -10.54 -1.20
N PHE A 145 1.32 -10.21 -0.11
CA PHE A 145 -0.08 -9.81 -0.06
C PHE A 145 -0.19 -8.41 0.49
N LEU A 146 -0.93 -7.53 -0.17
CA LEU A 146 -1.31 -6.20 0.32
C LEU A 146 -2.82 -6.16 0.46
N SER A 147 -3.35 -5.86 1.64
CA SER A 147 -4.79 -5.74 1.84
C SER A 147 -5.18 -4.63 2.78
N HIS A 148 -6.44 -4.23 2.64
CA HIS A 148 -7.12 -3.32 3.54
C HIS A 148 -8.62 -3.46 3.32
N ALA A 149 -9.38 -3.61 4.40
CA ALA A 149 -10.82 -3.91 4.34
C ALA A 149 -11.12 -5.09 3.40
N GLU A 150 -11.96 -4.89 2.39
CA GLU A 150 -12.42 -5.93 1.46
C GLU A 150 -11.49 -6.16 0.27
N VAL A 151 -10.49 -5.30 0.07
CA VAL A 151 -9.61 -5.39 -1.09
C VAL A 151 -8.31 -6.07 -0.71
N SER A 152 -7.90 -7.00 -1.56
CA SER A 152 -6.62 -7.67 -1.48
C SER A 152 -5.92 -7.72 -2.84
N ILE A 153 -4.59 -7.59 -2.81
CA ILE A 153 -3.73 -7.74 -3.97
C ILE A 153 -2.61 -8.72 -3.63
N THR A 154 -2.53 -9.83 -4.36
CA THR A 154 -1.46 -10.83 -4.24
C THR A 154 -0.47 -10.63 -5.37
N PHE A 155 0.81 -10.45 -5.04
CA PHE A 155 1.89 -10.23 -6.01
C PHE A 155 2.58 -11.53 -6.37
N THR A 156 2.74 -11.78 -7.67
CA THR A 156 3.51 -12.92 -8.18
C THR A 156 4.77 -12.43 -8.88
N LYS A 157 5.64 -13.34 -9.29
CA LYS A 157 6.85 -13.01 -10.05
C LYS A 157 6.52 -12.24 -11.33
N ASP A 158 5.44 -12.64 -12.01
CA ASP A 158 5.10 -12.17 -13.35
C ASP A 158 3.91 -11.19 -13.36
N GLY A 159 3.24 -10.97 -12.22
CA GLY A 159 2.00 -10.21 -12.20
C GLY A 159 1.45 -9.93 -10.81
N PHE A 160 0.12 -9.79 -10.75
CA PHE A 160 -0.65 -9.64 -9.52
C PHE A 160 -2.06 -10.21 -9.72
N GLY A 161 -2.67 -10.71 -8.66
CA GLY A 161 -4.10 -11.05 -8.60
C GLY A 161 -4.81 -10.10 -7.64
N VAL A 162 -6.07 -9.80 -7.90
CA VAL A 162 -6.92 -8.95 -7.06
C VAL A 162 -8.10 -9.78 -6.57
N TYR A 163 -8.40 -9.71 -5.27
CA TYR A 163 -9.46 -10.46 -4.60
C TYR A 163 -10.28 -9.55 -3.70
#